data_AF-A0A3T0N0N7-F1
#
_entry.id   AF-A0A3T0N0N7-F1
#
_cell.length_a   1.000
_cell.length_b   1.000
_cell.length_c   1.000
_cell.angle_alpha   90.00
_cell.angle_beta   90.00
_cell.angle_gamma   90.00
#
_symmetry.space_group_name_H-M   'P 1'
#
loop_
_entity.id
_entity.type
_entity.pdbx_description
1 polymer ?
#
loop_
_entity_poly.entity_id
_entity_poly.type
_entity_poly.pdbx_seq_one_letter_code
_entity_poly.pdbx_strand_id
1 'polypeptide(L)'
;MQADSIDDRRQCIGMSANACMEASPEGFTTIGMMQCIDSEREYWDGQLNQTYKLLKDAYKPQDAELDKMESSAPRMGPALRDMQRSWIAYRDATCDFEQSQWGGGSGGGPAVLSCLLRLTAFQSIFLLQTWSGE
;
A
#
# COMPACT_ATOMS: atom_id res chain seq x y z
N MET A 1 -20.78 0.10 1.08
CA MET A 1 -20.68 -1.24 0.45
C MET A 1 -19.62 -2.00 1.24
N GLN A 2 -20.00 -3.09 1.89
CA GLN A 2 -19.07 -3.93 2.66
C GLN A 2 -18.35 -4.84 1.66
N ALA A 3 -17.01 -4.77 1.62
CA ALA A 3 -16.20 -5.64 0.79
C ALA A 3 -15.97 -6.96 1.55
N ASP A 4 -16.74 -7.99 1.23
CA ASP A 4 -16.71 -9.30 1.91
C ASP A 4 -15.55 -10.20 1.44
N SER A 5 -14.86 -9.84 0.35
CA SER A 5 -13.68 -10.56 -0.15
C SER A 5 -12.48 -9.66 -0.43
N ILE A 6 -11.27 -10.24 -0.47
CA ILE A 6 -10.03 -9.55 -0.88
C ILE A 6 -10.17 -8.95 -2.27
N ASP A 7 -10.84 -9.66 -3.18
CA ASP A 7 -11.06 -9.18 -4.54
C ASP A 7 -12.00 -7.97 -4.57
N ASP A 8 -12.98 -7.90 -3.66
CA ASP A 8 -13.82 -6.70 -3.50
C ASP A 8 -13.01 -5.51 -2.96
N ARG A 9 -12.09 -5.74 -2.03
CA ARG A 9 -11.20 -4.66 -1.54
C ARG A 9 -10.28 -4.16 -2.64
N ARG A 10 -9.79 -5.05 -3.51
CA ARG A 10 -8.95 -4.70 -4.66
C ARG A 10 -9.72 -3.90 -5.71
N GLN A 11 -11.03 -4.12 -5.86
CA GLN A 11 -11.87 -3.32 -6.75
C GLN A 11 -11.93 -1.85 -6.35
N CYS A 12 -11.71 -1.51 -5.07
CA CYS A 12 -11.70 -0.12 -4.62
C CYS A 12 -10.49 0.69 -5.11
N ILE A 13 -9.42 0.04 -5.57
CA ILE A 13 -8.17 0.70 -5.94
C ILE A 13 -8.37 1.53 -7.21
N GLY A 14 -8.15 2.84 -7.10
CA GLY A 14 -8.33 3.82 -8.17
C GLY A 14 -9.75 4.36 -8.29
N MET A 15 -10.73 3.82 -7.57
CA MET A 15 -12.12 4.30 -7.67
C MET A 15 -12.25 5.75 -7.20
N SER A 16 -11.58 6.12 -6.11
CA SER A 16 -11.65 7.48 -5.57
C SER A 16 -10.90 8.46 -6.46
N ALA A 17 -9.75 8.06 -7.00
CA ALA A 17 -8.98 8.85 -7.94
C ALA A 17 -9.79 9.11 -9.22
N ASN A 18 -10.43 8.08 -9.78
CA ASN A 18 -11.28 8.23 -10.96
C ASN A 18 -12.47 9.16 -10.71
N ALA A 19 -13.18 8.97 -9.60
CA ALA A 19 -14.29 9.85 -9.22
C ALA A 19 -13.83 11.30 -9.02
N CYS A 20 -12.64 11.52 -8.44
CA CYS A 20 -12.03 12.84 -8.31
C CYS A 20 -11.75 13.47 -9.66
N MET A 21 -11.22 12.71 -10.63
CA MET A 21 -10.94 13.21 -11.98
C MET A 21 -12.23 13.60 -12.72
N GLU A 22 -13.26 12.76 -12.63
CA GLU A 22 -14.57 13.01 -13.26
C GLU A 22 -15.29 14.24 -12.67
N ALA A 23 -15.15 14.47 -11.37
CA ALA A 23 -15.80 15.57 -10.66
C ALA A 23 -15.06 16.92 -10.79
N SER A 24 -13.82 16.92 -11.28
CA SER A 24 -12.94 18.11 -11.30
C SER A 24 -12.79 18.68 -12.71
N PRO A 25 -12.96 20.00 -12.93
CA PRO A 25 -12.79 20.62 -14.25
C PRO A 25 -11.42 20.35 -14.90
N GLU A 26 -10.36 20.25 -14.09
CA GLU A 26 -8.98 19.99 -14.53
C GLU A 26 -8.54 18.54 -14.26
N GLY A 27 -9.47 17.64 -13.90
CA GLY A 27 -9.17 16.29 -13.42
C GLY A 27 -8.41 15.41 -14.41
N PHE A 28 -8.56 15.67 -15.71
CA PHE A 28 -7.86 14.94 -16.78
C PHE A 28 -6.59 15.65 -17.30
N THR A 29 -6.22 16.78 -16.72
CA THR A 29 -4.87 17.33 -16.95
C THR A 29 -3.84 16.48 -16.24
N THR A 30 -2.58 16.51 -16.69
CA THR A 30 -1.49 15.81 -16.00
C THR A 30 -1.43 16.14 -14.51
N ILE A 31 -1.60 17.43 -14.15
CA ILE A 31 -1.56 17.87 -12.75
C ILE A 31 -2.79 17.40 -11.98
N GLY A 32 -4.00 17.53 -12.56
CA GLY A 32 -5.24 17.09 -11.91
C GLY A 32 -5.27 15.57 -11.69
N MET A 33 -4.82 14.79 -12.68
CA MET A 33 -4.68 13.34 -12.55
C MET A 33 -3.73 13.00 -11.41
N MET A 34 -2.55 13.64 -11.37
CA MET A 34 -1.59 13.41 -10.30
C MET A 34 -2.21 13.70 -8.93
N GLN A 35 -2.87 14.85 -8.74
CA GLN A 35 -3.51 15.22 -7.48
C GLN A 35 -4.56 14.20 -7.02
N CYS A 36 -5.44 13.77 -7.93
CA CYS A 36 -6.47 12.78 -7.61
C CYS A 36 -5.88 11.42 -7.23
N ILE A 37 -4.87 10.94 -7.96
CA ILE A 37 -4.17 9.68 -7.66
C ILE A 37 -3.41 9.78 -6.33
N ASP A 38 -2.76 10.92 -6.08
CA ASP A 38 -1.97 11.18 -4.89
C ASP A 38 -2.83 11.12 -3.62
N SER A 39 -3.99 11.77 -3.64
CA SER A 39 -4.97 11.76 -2.56
C SER A 39 -5.43 10.34 -2.20
N GLU A 40 -5.74 9.51 -3.19
CA GLU A 40 -6.11 8.12 -2.91
C GLU A 40 -4.91 7.31 -2.38
N ARG A 41 -3.70 7.53 -2.91
CA ARG A 41 -2.50 6.86 -2.40
C ARG A 41 -2.27 7.20 -0.92
N GLU A 42 -2.42 8.46 -0.54
CA GLU A 42 -2.28 8.89 0.87
C GLU A 42 -3.28 8.19 1.79
N TYR A 43 -4.52 7.99 1.34
CA TYR A 43 -5.50 7.20 2.07
C TYR A 43 -5.01 5.77 2.32
N TRP A 44 -4.57 5.08 1.26
CA TRP A 44 -4.06 3.70 1.38
C TRP A 44 -2.79 3.60 2.20
N ASP A 45 -1.88 4.58 2.10
CA ASP A 45 -0.66 4.64 2.94
C ASP A 45 -1.01 4.84 4.42
N GLY A 46 -2.04 5.66 4.72
CA GLY A 46 -2.60 5.81 6.06
C GLY A 46 -3.11 4.48 6.62
N GLN A 47 -3.88 3.73 5.84
CA GLN A 47 -4.36 2.40 6.24
C GLN A 47 -3.21 1.41 6.46
N LEU A 48 -2.25 1.36 5.54
CA LEU A 48 -1.05 0.50 5.65
C LEU A 48 -0.31 0.77 6.96
N ASN A 49 0.00 2.04 7.25
CA ASN A 49 0.74 2.43 8.44
C ASN A 49 -0.04 2.17 9.74
N GLN A 50 -1.36 2.35 9.71
CA GLN A 50 -2.22 2.01 10.84
C GLN A 50 -2.17 0.50 11.12
N THR A 51 -2.38 -0.34 10.12
CA THR A 51 -2.38 -1.80 10.27
C THR A 51 -1.01 -2.34 10.66
N TYR A 52 0.07 -1.78 10.11
CA TYR A 52 1.43 -2.15 10.50
C TYR A 52 1.67 -1.95 12.00
N LYS A 53 1.19 -0.83 12.57
CA LYS A 53 1.30 -0.57 14.01
C LYS A 53 0.50 -1.60 14.82
N LEU A 54 -0.73 -1.88 14.41
CA LEU A 54 -1.59 -2.88 15.06
C LEU A 54 -0.93 -4.26 15.08
N LEU A 55 -0.47 -4.76 13.93
CA LEU A 55 0.23 -6.04 13.81
C LEU A 55 1.47 -6.10 14.72
N LYS A 56 2.31 -5.07 14.65
CA LYS A 56 3.51 -5.00 15.48
C LYS A 56 3.18 -5.06 16.97
N ASP A 57 2.12 -4.39 17.40
CA ASP A 57 1.69 -4.40 18.80
C ASP A 57 1.11 -5.76 19.20
N ALA A 58 0.31 -6.41 18.35
CA ALA A 58 -0.25 -7.71 18.65
C ALA A 58 0.76 -8.85 18.66
N TYR A 59 1.89 -8.73 17.96
CA TYR A 59 2.94 -9.76 17.98
C TYR A 59 3.89 -9.68 19.19
N LYS A 60 3.91 -8.55 19.92
CA LYS A 60 4.81 -8.37 21.08
C LYS A 60 4.65 -9.46 22.14
N PRO A 61 3.43 -9.87 22.57
CA PRO A 61 3.29 -10.89 23.60
C PRO A 61 3.84 -12.25 23.14
N GLN A 62 3.56 -12.66 21.91
CA GLN A 62 4.00 -13.94 21.36
C GLN A 62 5.51 -13.97 21.18
N ASP A 63 6.10 -12.88 20.67
CA ASP A 63 7.56 -12.76 20.56
C ASP A 63 8.22 -12.84 21.95
N ALA A 64 7.63 -12.20 22.97
CA ALA A 64 8.12 -12.27 24.35
C ALA A 64 7.99 -13.67 24.99
N GLU A 65 6.92 -14.42 24.68
CA GLU A 65 6.79 -15.80 25.13
C GLU A 65 7.82 -16.72 24.46
N LEU A 66 8.07 -16.53 23.16
CA LEU A 66 9.12 -17.28 22.47
C LEU A 66 10.52 -16.97 23.04
N ASP A 67 10.77 -15.72 23.47
CA ASP A 67 12.01 -15.34 24.15
C ASP A 67 12.17 -16.07 25.49
N LYS A 68 11.11 -16.13 26.32
CA LYS A 68 11.13 -16.84 27.61
C LYS A 68 11.38 -18.34 27.45
N MET A 69 10.89 -18.94 26.37
CA MET A 69 11.05 -20.36 26.07
C MET A 69 12.40 -20.69 25.40
N GLU A 70 13.27 -19.69 25.21
CA GLU A 70 14.52 -19.83 24.44
C GLU A 70 14.28 -20.47 23.05
N SER A 71 13.12 -20.18 22.46
CA SER A 71 12.71 -20.79 21.20
C SER A 71 13.50 -20.23 20.03
N SER A 72 13.98 -21.12 19.16
CA SER A 72 14.66 -20.79 17.89
C SER A 72 13.71 -20.28 16.79
N ALA A 73 12.40 -20.23 17.04
CA ALA A 73 11.44 -19.72 16.06
C ALA A 73 11.70 -18.24 15.72
N PRO A 74 11.53 -17.82 14.46
CA PRO A 74 11.64 -16.40 14.11
C PRO A 74 10.65 -15.52 14.89
N ARG A 75 11.07 -14.29 15.21
CA ARG A 75 10.19 -13.30 15.82
C ARG A 75 9.36 -12.58 14.76
N MET A 76 8.06 -12.50 14.99
CA MET A 76 7.10 -11.96 14.04
C MET A 76 7.27 -10.45 13.86
N GLY A 77 7.52 -9.70 14.93
CA GLY A 77 7.74 -8.25 14.86
C GLY A 77 8.93 -7.86 13.95
N PRO A 78 10.14 -8.41 14.18
CA PRO A 78 11.29 -8.22 13.30
C PRO A 78 11.03 -8.69 11.87
N ALA A 79 10.42 -9.87 11.67
CA ALA A 79 10.10 -10.37 10.34
C ALA A 79 9.14 -9.44 9.56
N LEU A 80 8.08 -8.93 10.22
CA LEU A 80 7.15 -7.95 9.65
C LEU A 80 7.87 -6.67 9.21
N ARG A 81 8.76 -6.14 10.06
CA ARG A 81 9.56 -4.94 9.76
C ARG A 81 10.44 -5.15 8.54
N ASP A 82 11.15 -6.27 8.49
CA ASP A 82 12.15 -6.54 7.45
C ASP A 82 11.46 -6.83 6.10
N MET A 83 10.30 -7.51 6.13
CA MET A 83 9.42 -7.65 4.97
C MET A 83 8.96 -6.29 4.45
N GLN A 84 8.46 -5.40 5.31
CA GLN A 84 7.99 -4.07 4.91
C GLN A 84 9.11 -3.22 4.28
N ARG A 85 10.32 -3.25 4.84
CA ARG A 85 11.48 -2.55 4.25
C ARG A 85 11.84 -3.08 2.86
N SER A 86 11.80 -4.40 2.70
CA SER A 86 12.06 -5.03 1.39
C SER A 86 10.97 -4.69 0.38
N TRP A 87 9.71 -4.64 0.82
CA TRP A 87 8.59 -4.22 0.00
C TRP A 87 8.71 -2.77 -0.47
N ILE A 88 9.13 -1.84 0.39
CA ILE A 88 9.38 -0.43 0.00
C ILE A 88 10.38 -0.36 -1.15
N ALA A 89 11.51 -1.06 -1.03
CA ALA A 89 12.53 -1.10 -2.08
C ALA A 89 11.99 -1.69 -3.40
N TYR A 90 11.18 -2.76 -3.31
CA TYR A 90 10.48 -3.33 -4.48
C TYR A 90 9.50 -2.33 -5.10
N ARG A 91 8.69 -1.65 -4.29
CA ARG A 91 7.71 -0.66 -4.75
C ARG A 91 8.40 0.45 -5.51
N ASP A 92 9.42 1.06 -4.90
CA ASP A 92 10.11 2.21 -5.46
C ASP A 92 10.81 1.81 -6.77
N ALA A 93 11.56 0.70 -6.79
CA ALA A 93 12.21 0.21 -8.01
C ALA A 93 11.22 -0.14 -9.12
N THR A 94 10.06 -0.72 -8.77
CA THR A 94 9.00 -1.05 -9.75
C THR A 94 8.43 0.21 -10.37
N CYS A 95 8.11 1.21 -9.55
CA CYS A 95 7.49 2.43 -10.03
C CYS A 95 8.46 3.35 -10.79
N ASP A 96 9.75 3.35 -10.43
CA ASP A 96 10.81 3.99 -11.21
C ASP A 96 10.96 3.34 -12.60
N PHE A 97 10.92 2.01 -12.65
CA PHE A 97 10.91 1.29 -13.94
C PHE A 97 9.67 1.66 -14.76
N GLU A 98 8.47 1.67 -14.17
CA GLU A 98 7.25 2.07 -14.88
C GLU A 98 7.34 3.49 -15.42
N GLN A 99 7.91 4.44 -14.66
CA GLN A 99 8.16 5.80 -15.10
C GLN A 99 9.12 5.86 -16.29
N SER A 100 10.19 5.05 -16.28
CA SER A 100 11.21 5.06 -17.32
C SER A 100 10.67 4.74 -18.72
N GLN A 101 9.56 4.00 -18.80
CA GLN A 101 8.90 3.64 -20.06
C GLN A 101 8.28 4.85 -20.79
N TRP A 102 8.14 6.00 -20.11
CA TRP A 102 7.55 7.21 -20.67
C TRP A 102 8.55 8.16 -21.34
N GLY A 103 9.85 7.87 -21.27
CA GLY A 103 10.88 8.62 -22.01
C GLY A 103 10.92 10.13 -21.74
N GLY A 104 10.46 10.58 -20.56
CA GLY A 104 10.38 12.00 -20.19
C GLY A 104 9.11 12.73 -20.64
N GLY A 105 8.13 12.03 -21.21
CA GLY A 105 6.81 12.60 -21.54
C GLY A 105 5.98 12.96 -20.30
N SER A 106 5.01 13.87 -20.45
CA SER A 106 4.16 14.34 -19.36
C SER A 106 3.30 13.24 -18.70
N GLY A 107 3.06 12.12 -19.38
CA GLY A 107 2.37 10.96 -18.81
C GLY A 107 3.18 10.20 -17.74
N GLY A 108 4.49 10.43 -17.63
CA GLY A 108 5.34 9.74 -16.65
C GLY A 108 4.97 10.04 -15.19
N GLY A 109 4.49 11.26 -14.89
CA GLY A 109 4.04 11.65 -13.55
C GLY A 109 2.81 10.87 -13.07
N PRO A 110 1.67 10.93 -13.80
CA PRO A 110 0.50 10.12 -13.49
C PRO A 110 0.79 8.61 -13.46
N ALA A 111 1.68 8.11 -14.32
CA ALA A 111 2.04 6.70 -14.35
C ALA A 111 2.77 6.23 -13.08
N VAL A 112 3.80 6.96 -12.64
CA VAL A 112 4.53 6.61 -11.40
C VAL A 112 3.60 6.68 -10.19
N LEU A 113 2.71 7.68 -10.13
CA LEU A 113 1.73 7.80 -9.04
C LEU A 113 0.71 6.66 -9.06
N SER A 114 0.26 6.24 -10.25
CA SER A 114 -0.66 5.11 -10.40
C SER A 114 -0.03 3.81 -9.91
N CYS A 115 1.26 3.59 -10.21
CA CYS A 115 2.03 2.47 -9.68
C CYS A 115 2.10 2.50 -8.15
N LEU A 116 2.47 3.65 -7.59
CA LEU A 116 2.59 3.83 -6.14
C LEU A 116 1.26 3.59 -5.43
N LEU A 117 0.15 4.12 -5.98
CA LEU A 117 -1.21 3.86 -5.49
C LEU A 117 -1.49 2.35 -5.47
N ARG A 118 -1.35 1.68 -6.61
CA ARG A 118 -1.65 0.25 -6.75
C ARG A 118 -0.87 -0.61 -5.77
N LEU A 119 0.45 -0.43 -5.69
CA LEU A 119 1.29 -1.25 -4.82
C LEU A 119 1.06 -0.96 -3.34
N THR A 120 0.83 0.30 -2.97
CA THR A 120 0.50 0.69 -1.59
C THR A 120 -0.83 0.10 -1.14
N ALA A 121 -1.86 0.17 -1.99
CA ALA A 121 -3.16 -0.41 -1.70
C ALA A 121 -3.11 -1.94 -1.55
N PHE A 122 -2.40 -2.64 -2.45
CA PHE A 122 -2.19 -4.08 -2.32
C PHE A 122 -1.48 -4.47 -1.02
N GLN A 123 -0.45 -3.72 -0.62
CA GLN A 123 0.24 -3.99 0.64
C GLN A 123 -0.64 -3.68 1.85
N SER A 124 -1.44 -2.62 1.80
CA SER A 124 -2.41 -2.30 2.84
C SER A 124 -3.42 -3.44 3.02
N ILE A 125 -3.97 -3.98 1.92
CA ILE A 125 -4.92 -5.09 1.95
C ILE A 125 -4.26 -6.36 2.49
N PHE A 126 -3.03 -6.67 2.05
CA PHE A 126 -2.26 -7.81 2.55
C PHE A 126 -2.04 -7.74 4.07
N LEU A 127 -1.63 -6.57 4.59
CA LEU A 127 -1.46 -6.39 6.03
C LEU A 127 -2.79 -6.53 6.77
N LEU A 128 -3.86 -5.98 6.23
CA LEU A 128 -5.18 -6.02 6.86
C LEU A 128 -5.72 -7.45 6.96
N GLN A 129 -5.52 -8.24 5.92
CA GLN A 129 -5.83 -9.67 5.93
C GLN A 129 -5.01 -10.42 6.99
N THR A 130 -3.70 -10.14 7.04
CA THR A 130 -2.81 -10.73 8.06
C THR A 130 -3.28 -10.40 9.48
N TRP A 131 -3.87 -9.23 9.68
CA TRP A 131 -4.43 -8.79 10.96
C TRP A 131 -5.77 -9.45 11.30
N SER A 132 -6.70 -9.57 10.35
CA SER A 132 -8.01 -10.17 10.58
C SER A 132 -7.97 -11.69 10.73
N GLY A 133 -6.86 -12.33 10.30
CA GLY A 133 -6.71 -13.78 10.36
C GLY A 133 -7.54 -14.54 9.33
N GLU A 134 -7.97 -13.85 8.27
CA GLU A 134 -8.76 -14.37 7.14
C GLU A 134 -7.88 -14.74 5.93
#